data_AF-Q4UKY9-F1
#
_entry.id   AF-Q4UKY9-F1
#
_cell.length_a   1.000
_cell.length_b   1.000
_cell.length_c   1.000
_cell.angle_alpha   90.00
_cell.angle_beta   90.00
_cell.angle_gamma   90.00
#
_symmetry.space_group_name_H-M   'P 1'
#
loop_
_entity.id
_entity.type
_entity.pdbx_description
1 polymer ?
#
loop_
_entity_poly.entity_id
_entity_poly.type
_entity_poly.pdbx_seq_one_letter_code
_entity_poly.pdbx_strand_id
1 'polypeptide(L)' 'MIEPNESIGNRINKQQAEELIEKDIRKAQMLLHRHCVVPLTENQQATLISVIFNFGGGKFQASTLW' A
#
# COMPACT_ATOMS: atom_id res chain seq x y z
N MET A 1 -18.45 -11.64 -16.82
CA MET A 1 -19.29 -10.80 -17.69
C MET A 1 -19.16 -9.38 -17.19
N ILE A 2 -18.84 -8.42 -18.06
CA ILE A 2 -18.82 -6.99 -17.74
C ILE A 2 -20.23 -6.47 -18.04
N GLU A 3 -20.82 -5.73 -17.11
CA GLU A 3 -22.18 -5.19 -17.24
C GLU A 3 -22.24 -4.16 -18.39
N PRO A 4 -23.37 -4.03 -19.12
CA PRO A 4 -23.47 -3.23 -20.34
C PRO A 4 -23.21 -1.72 -20.17
N ASN A 5 -23.11 -1.22 -18.93
CA ASN A 5 -22.78 0.17 -18.59
C ASN A 5 -21.50 0.32 -17.76
N GLU A 6 -20.73 -0.75 -17.60
CA GLU A 6 -19.46 -0.71 -16.87
C GLU A 6 -18.36 -0.18 -17.81
N SER A 7 -18.01 1.10 -17.65
CA SER A 7 -16.83 1.66 -18.28
C SER A 7 -15.61 0.94 -17.69
N ILE A 8 -14.94 0.12 -18.50
CA ILE A 8 -13.57 -0.30 -18.21
C ILE A 8 -12.78 1.02 -18.18
N GLY A 9 -12.50 1.53 -16.99
CA GLY A 9 -11.84 2.81 -16.80
C GLY A 9 -10.54 2.93 -17.61
N ASN A 10 -10.00 4.14 -17.68
CA ASN A 10 -8.78 4.43 -18.44
C ASN A 10 -7.73 3.33 -18.27
N ARG A 11 -7.44 2.61 -19.36
CA ARG A 11 -6.40 1.59 -19.37
C ARG A 11 -5.07 2.26 -19.10
N ILE A 12 -4.40 1.82 -18.05
CA ILE A 12 -3.05 2.26 -17.75
C ILE A 12 -2.05 1.35 -18.46
N ASN A 13 -0.95 1.93 -18.94
CA ASN A 13 0.19 1.16 -19.42
C ASN A 13 1.03 0.66 -18.23
N LYS A 14 2.02 -0.20 -18.52
CA LYS A 14 2.89 -0.78 -17.48
C LYS A 14 3.61 0.29 -16.66
N GLN A 15 4.15 1.33 -17.31
CA GLN A 15 4.86 2.42 -16.64
C GLN A 15 3.94 3.18 -15.68
N GLN A 16 2.73 3.50 -16.10
CA GLN A 16 1.73 4.16 -15.26
C GLN A 16 1.36 3.28 -14.05
N ALA A 17 1.27 1.96 -14.23
CA ALA A 17 1.05 1.04 -13.12
C ALA A 17 2.24 1.01 -12.14
N GLU A 18 3.46 1.06 -12.64
CA GLU A 18 4.69 1.16 -11.83
C GLU A 18 4.77 2.48 -11.05
N GLU A 19 4.39 3.60 -11.66
CA GLU A 19 4.33 4.90 -10.99
C GLU A 19 3.28 4.91 -9.87
N LEU A 20 2.13 4.27 -10.10
CA LEU A 20 1.07 4.14 -9.11
C LEU A 20 1.49 3.25 -7.94
N ILE A 21 2.08 2.08 -8.20
CA ILE A 21 2.54 1.19 -7.12
C ILE A 21 3.63 1.87 -6.29
N GLU A 22 4.56 2.58 -6.92
CA GLU A 22 5.61 3.31 -6.21
C GLU A 22 5.04 4.41 -5.32
N LYS A 23 4.05 5.16 -5.82
CA LYS A 23 3.34 6.17 -5.04
C LYS A 23 2.66 5.57 -3.81
N ASP A 24 2.05 4.40 -3.93
CA ASP A 24 1.37 3.75 -2.81
C ASP A 24 2.34 3.14 -1.80
N ILE A 25 3.46 2.57 -2.26
CA ILE A 25 4.55 2.13 -1.38
C ILE A 25 5.10 3.30 -0.56
N ARG A 26 5.33 4.47 -1.19
CA ARG A 26 5.81 5.67 -0.48
C ARG A 26 4.84 6.11 0.62
N LYS A 27 3.51 6.07 0.37
CA LYS A 27 2.50 6.36 1.40
C LYS A 27 2.56 5.37 2.56
N ALA A 28 2.66 4.08 2.25
CA ALA A 28 2.75 3.03 3.25
C ALA A 28 4.02 3.17 4.10
N GLN A 29 5.17 3.50 3.49
CA GLN A 29 6.42 3.81 4.18
C GLN A 29 6.27 4.99 5.14
N MET A 30 5.65 6.10 4.70
CA MET A 30 5.43 7.26 5.59
C MET A 30 4.56 6.90 6.79
N LEU A 31 3.50 6.12 6.59
CA LEU A 31 2.64 5.66 7.68
C LEU A 31 3.40 4.73 8.64
N LEU A 32 4.21 3.81 8.12
CA LEU A 32 5.03 2.93 8.92
C LEU A 32 6.00 3.72 9.80
N HIS A 33 6.77 4.65 9.23
CA HIS A 33 7.72 5.48 10.00
C HIS A 33 7.03 6.38 11.02
N ARG A 34 5.79 6.80 10.75
CA ARG A 34 5.01 7.62 11.68
C ARG A 34 4.54 6.84 12.90
N HIS A 35 4.21 5.56 12.73
CA HIS A 35 3.52 4.78 13.76
C HIS A 35 4.39 3.68 14.40
N CYS A 36 5.47 3.25 13.75
CA CYS A 36 6.40 2.25 14.24
C CYS A 36 7.78 2.88 14.39
N VAL A 37 8.21 3.10 15.64
CA VAL A 37 9.49 3.74 15.99
C VAL A 37 10.57 2.73 16.40
N VAL A 38 10.22 1.44 16.42
CA VAL A 38 11.17 0.38 16.76
C VAL A 38 12.07 0.08 15.55
N PRO A 39 13.35 -0.26 15.76
CA PRO A 39 14.22 -0.71 14.67
C PRO A 39 13.66 -1.96 14.01
N LEU A 40 13.53 -1.93 12.68
CA LEU A 40 13.08 -3.07 11.87
C LEU A 40 14.18 -3.49 10.91
N THR A 41 14.25 -4.79 10.66
CA THR A 41 14.98 -5.31 9.50
C THR A 41 14.25 -4.96 8.21
N GLU A 42 14.95 -4.97 7.08
CA GLU A 42 14.37 -4.71 5.75
C GLU A 42 13.18 -5.62 5.46
N ASN A 43 13.27 -6.91 5.80
CA ASN A 43 12.20 -7.88 5.60
C ASN A 43 10.95 -7.58 6.46
N GLN A 44 11.15 -7.14 7.70
CA GLN A 44 10.03 -6.73 8.56
C GLN A 44 9.35 -5.47 8.01
N GLN A 45 10.16 -4.50 7.57
CA GLN A 45 9.64 -3.27 6.97
C GLN A 45 8.81 -3.57 5.71
N ALA A 46 9.31 -4.41 4.81
CA ALA A 46 8.59 -4.83 3.61
C ALA A 46 7.26 -5.55 3.93
N THR A 47 7.27 -6.40 4.97
CA THR A 47 6.06 -7.09 5.43
C THR A 47 5.00 -6.11 5.93
N LEU A 48 5.38 -5.15 6.77
CA LEU A 48 4.44 -4.16 7.29
C LEU A 48 3.93 -3.20 6.21
N ILE A 49 4.77 -2.84 5.23
CA ILE A 49 4.34 -2.08 4.05
C ILE A 49 3.27 -2.84 3.27
N SER A 50 3.44 -4.15 3.06
CA SER A 50 2.43 -5.00 2.40
C SER A 50 1.11 -5.02 3.18
N VAL A 51 1.17 -5.09 4.52
CA VAL A 51 -0.01 -5.00 5.38
C VAL A 51 -0.70 -3.65 5.23
N ILE A 52 0.04 -2.54 5.30
CA ILE A 52 -0.51 -1.18 5.16
C ILE A 52 -1.12 -0.96 3.78
N PHE A 53 -0.48 -1.47 2.72
CA PHE A 53 -1.00 -1.39 1.36
C PHE A 53 -2.35 -2.09 1.22
N ASN A 54 -2.48 -3.30 1.75
CA ASN A 54 -3.71 -4.10 1.61
C ASN A 54 -4.84 -3.67 2.57
N PHE A 55 -4.52 -3.29 3.80
CA PHE A 55 -5.52 -3.03 4.85
C PHE A 55 -5.70 -1.55 5.20
N GLY A 56 -4.80 -0.69 4.73
CA GLY A 56 -4.81 0.75 5.01
C GLY A 56 -4.19 1.14 6.36
N GLY A 57 -3.71 2.38 6.45
CA GLY A 57 -3.01 2.91 7.61
C GLY A 57 -3.83 2.96 8.91
N GLY A 58 -5.15 3.17 8.82
CA GLY A 58 -6.00 3.22 10.01
C GLY A 58 -6.12 1.86 10.72
N LYS A 59 -6.21 0.77 9.95
CA LYS A 59 -6.24 -0.60 10.51
C LYS A 59 -4.88 -1.01 11.05
N PHE A 60 -3.81 -0.61 10.36
CA PHE A 60 -2.45 -0.75 10.90
C PHE A 60 -2.34 -0.03 12.24
N GLN A 61 -2.83 1.22 12.34
CA GLN A 61 -2.79 2.02 13.58
C GLN A 61 -3.52 1.39 14.78
N ALA A 62 -4.58 0.63 14.51
CA ALA A 62 -5.35 -0.03 15.56
C ALA A 62 -4.81 -1.42 15.92
N SER A 63 -3.80 -1.91 15.19
CA SER A 63 -3.28 -3.27 15.35
C SER A 63 -2.16 -3.33 16.40
N THR A 64 -1.98 -4.49 17.03
CA THR A 64 -0.85 -4.78 17.93
C THR A 64 0.33 -5.40 17.16
N LEU A 65 0.44 -5.12 15.86
CA LEU A 65 1.26 -5.88 14.91
C LEU A 65 2.68 -5.31 14.71
N TRP A 66 3.01 -4.24 15.44
CA TRP A 66 4.23 -3.46 15.35
C TRP A 66 5.18 -3.63 16.53
#